data_AF-A0A973BVW6-F1
#
_entry.id   AF-A0A973BVW6-F1
#
_cell.length_a   1.000
_cell.length_b   1.000
_cell.length_c   1.000
_cell.angle_alpha   90.00
_cell.angle_beta   90.00
_cell.angle_gamma   90.00
#
_symmetry.space_group_name_H-M   'P 1'
#
loop_
_entity.id
_entity.type
_entity.pdbx_description
1 polymer ?
#
loop_
_entity_poly.entity_id
_entity_poly.type
_entity_poly.pdbx_seq_one_letter_code
_entity_poly.pdbx_strand_id
1 'polypeptide(L)'
;MSSSSTTTPYAHAVVPATTPRRFGVRPLIGALAIAGASIVGASFVDGPTAAAFVAEPLPRNALAEETSGAAKMALAALDQYETTDEYDALIDYLTWRSATAIFAAQQLGYDTEEMERAWAVTPMTHQRAVIAAMTQVGVPYRSHSSVEGVGFDCSGLTSYAWGRAGQELYRQSGTQIREAAPLDRSTARAGDLVHYPGHVMIYLGVGDAIVHSVHSGRTVEVDTISERRRNTVNFGDPTS
;
A
#
# COMPACT_ATOMS: atom_id res chain seq x y z
N MET A 1 -25.74 -77.92 6.37
CA MET A 1 -24.86 -77.38 5.30
C MET A 1 -25.71 -76.50 4.42
N SER A 2 -25.20 -75.30 4.13
CA SER A 2 -25.68 -74.28 3.18
C SER A 2 -26.90 -73.43 3.57
N SER A 3 -26.61 -72.32 4.26
CA SER A 3 -27.41 -71.09 4.20
C SER A 3 -26.65 -70.06 3.35
N SER A 4 -27.21 -69.72 2.19
CA SER A 4 -26.64 -68.76 1.25
C SER A 4 -27.03 -67.33 1.65
N SER A 5 -26.05 -66.48 1.94
CA SER A 5 -26.23 -65.05 2.19
C SER A 5 -26.13 -64.27 0.86
N THR A 6 -27.23 -63.66 0.44
CA THR A 6 -27.29 -62.72 -0.68
C THR A 6 -26.61 -61.41 -0.27
N THR A 7 -25.50 -61.06 -0.94
CA THR A 7 -24.84 -59.76 -0.79
C THR A 7 -25.34 -58.82 -1.90
N THR A 8 -26.01 -57.74 -1.53
CA THR A 8 -26.38 -56.63 -2.43
C THR A 8 -25.17 -55.71 -2.62
N PRO A 9 -24.74 -55.37 -3.84
CA PRO A 9 -23.72 -54.33 -4.02
C PRO A 9 -24.35 -52.94 -3.91
N TYR A 10 -23.77 -52.10 -3.06
CA TYR A 10 -24.06 -50.66 -2.97
C TYR A 10 -23.48 -49.98 -4.22
N ALA A 11 -24.35 -49.47 -5.09
CA ALA A 11 -23.93 -48.65 -6.23
C ALA A 11 -23.58 -47.24 -5.75
N HIS A 12 -22.32 -46.83 -5.88
CA HIS A 12 -21.93 -45.43 -5.72
C HIS A 12 -22.46 -44.65 -6.94
N ALA A 13 -23.50 -43.84 -6.72
CA ALA A 13 -23.95 -42.86 -7.71
C ALA A 13 -22.88 -41.74 -7.80
N VAL A 14 -22.15 -41.71 -8.92
CA VAL A 14 -21.34 -40.56 -9.31
C VAL A 14 -22.32 -39.46 -9.75
N VAL A 15 -22.46 -38.44 -8.93
CA VAL A 15 -23.18 -37.21 -9.29
C VAL A 15 -22.25 -36.42 -10.23
N PRO A 16 -22.63 -36.13 -11.48
CA PRO A 16 -21.81 -35.27 -12.32
C PRO A 16 -21.81 -33.86 -11.73
N ALA A 17 -20.62 -33.32 -11.48
CA ALA A 17 -20.44 -31.92 -11.09
C ALA A 17 -20.94 -31.04 -12.24
N THR A 18 -22.12 -30.43 -12.06
CA THR A 18 -22.62 -29.38 -12.92
C THR A 18 -21.80 -28.12 -12.67
N THR A 19 -20.89 -27.81 -13.59
CA THR A 19 -20.19 -26.53 -13.62
C THR A 19 -21.24 -25.40 -13.68
N PRO A 20 -21.30 -24.48 -12.71
CA PRO A 20 -22.16 -23.32 -12.85
C PRO A 20 -21.60 -22.45 -13.99
N ARG A 21 -22.41 -22.24 -15.04
CA ARG A 21 -22.14 -21.22 -16.06
C ARG A 21 -22.07 -19.87 -15.35
N ARG A 22 -20.85 -19.35 -15.17
CA ARG A 22 -20.65 -17.97 -14.73
C ARG A 22 -21.18 -17.06 -15.85
N PHE A 23 -22.24 -16.31 -15.54
CA PHE A 23 -22.62 -15.15 -16.34
C PHE A 23 -21.44 -14.19 -16.31
N GLY A 24 -20.73 -14.10 -17.43
CA GLY A 24 -19.61 -13.18 -17.60
C GLY A 24 -20.13 -11.74 -17.60
N VAL A 25 -20.12 -11.11 -16.43
CA VAL A 25 -20.06 -9.66 -16.35
C VAL A 25 -18.59 -9.33 -16.46
N ARG A 26 -18.11 -9.09 -17.69
CA ARG A 26 -16.78 -8.50 -17.89
C ARG A 26 -16.85 -7.11 -17.26
N PRO A 27 -16.09 -6.79 -16.20
CA PRO A 27 -15.95 -5.39 -15.84
C PRO A 27 -15.28 -4.73 -17.04
N LEU A 28 -15.97 -3.78 -17.64
CA LEU A 28 -15.35 -2.82 -18.54
C LEU A 28 -14.36 -2.05 -17.67
N ILE A 29 -13.11 -2.51 -17.64
CA ILE A 29 -11.99 -1.74 -17.11
C ILE A 29 -11.89 -0.53 -18.03
N GLY A 30 -12.56 0.55 -17.65
CA GLY A 30 -12.31 1.85 -18.20
C GLY A 30 -10.86 2.17 -17.88
N ALA A 31 -10.02 2.22 -18.91
CA ALA A 31 -8.68 2.77 -18.77
C ALA A 31 -8.83 4.10 -18.02
N LEU A 32 -8.33 4.13 -16.78
CA LEU A 32 -8.21 5.38 -16.06
C LEU A 32 -7.14 6.15 -16.82
N ALA A 33 -7.58 6.99 -17.75
CA ALA A 33 -6.76 8.04 -18.29
C ALA A 33 -6.46 8.94 -17.10
N ILE A 34 -5.35 8.67 -16.42
CA ILE A 34 -4.74 9.64 -15.52
C ILE A 34 -4.46 10.82 -16.44
N ALA A 35 -5.30 11.85 -16.34
CA ALA A 35 -5.12 13.09 -17.06
C ALA A 35 -3.84 13.72 -16.50
N GLY A 36 -2.70 13.34 -17.08
CA GLY A 36 -1.48 14.12 -16.99
C GLY A 36 -1.85 15.52 -17.45
N ALA A 37 -1.70 16.49 -16.57
CA ALA A 37 -1.91 17.89 -16.87
C ALA A 37 -1.28 18.19 -18.24
N SER A 38 -2.11 18.60 -19.20
CA SER A 38 -1.65 18.94 -20.53
C SER A 38 -0.68 20.11 -20.42
N ILE A 39 0.62 19.84 -20.50
CA ILE A 39 1.60 20.89 -20.75
C ILE A 39 1.42 21.30 -22.21
N VAL A 40 0.95 22.52 -22.39
CA VAL A 40 0.81 23.17 -23.69
C VAL A 40 2.18 23.22 -24.39
N GLY A 41 2.27 22.57 -25.54
CA GLY A 41 3.07 22.93 -26.71
C GLY A 41 4.56 23.27 -26.52
N ALA A 42 5.43 22.31 -26.83
CA ALA A 42 6.69 22.60 -27.50
C ALA A 42 7.03 21.45 -28.45
N SER A 43 7.18 21.77 -29.74
CA SER A 43 7.66 20.84 -30.76
C SER A 43 9.12 20.51 -30.48
N PHE A 44 9.45 19.24 -30.23
CA PHE A 44 10.84 18.83 -30.00
C PHE A 44 11.53 18.52 -31.31
N VAL A 45 12.51 19.36 -31.66
CA VAL A 45 13.62 19.03 -32.57
C VAL A 45 14.83 18.77 -31.66
N ASP A 46 15.36 17.55 -31.75
CA ASP A 46 16.59 17.01 -31.13
C ASP A 46 16.80 17.17 -29.62
N GLY A 47 16.94 16.03 -28.94
CA GLY A 47 16.86 15.90 -27.49
C GLY A 47 18.07 16.36 -26.68
N PRO A 48 17.83 16.61 -25.39
CA PRO A 48 18.67 16.13 -24.30
C PRO A 48 17.90 15.08 -23.47
N THR A 49 18.63 14.27 -22.70
CA THR A 49 18.06 13.39 -21.66
C THR A 49 17.00 14.15 -20.87
N ALA A 50 15.76 13.63 -20.86
CA ALA A 50 14.68 14.20 -20.08
C ALA A 50 15.09 14.18 -18.60
N ALA A 51 15.58 15.30 -18.09
CA ALA A 51 15.57 15.54 -16.67
C ALA A 51 14.10 15.45 -16.26
N ALA A 52 13.76 14.45 -15.45
CA ALA A 52 12.43 14.32 -14.90
C ALA A 52 12.03 15.67 -14.31
N PHE A 53 10.94 16.26 -14.83
CA PHE A 53 10.42 17.51 -14.32
C PHE A 53 9.84 17.21 -12.94
N VAL A 54 10.61 17.48 -11.90
CA VAL A 54 10.15 17.38 -10.52
C VAL A 54 9.11 18.48 -10.35
N ALA A 55 7.83 18.11 -10.33
CA ALA A 55 6.74 19.05 -10.11
C ALA A 55 6.81 19.60 -8.68
N GLU A 56 6.44 20.87 -8.50
CA GLU A 56 6.32 21.46 -7.16
C GLU A 56 5.33 20.64 -6.30
N PRO A 57 5.62 20.42 -5.00
CA PRO A 57 4.70 19.71 -4.11
C PRO A 57 3.32 20.38 -4.06
N LEU A 58 2.27 19.57 -4.05
CA LEU A 58 0.90 20.07 -3.93
C LEU A 58 0.60 20.54 -2.50
N PRO A 59 -0.43 21.39 -2.30
CA PRO A 59 -0.94 21.67 -0.97
C PRO A 59 -1.25 20.38 -0.21
N ARG A 60 -1.00 20.37 1.09
CA ARG A 60 -1.20 19.20 1.96
C ARG A 60 -2.56 18.54 1.71
N ASN A 61 -2.54 17.22 1.49
CA ASN A 61 -3.73 16.39 1.28
C ASN A 61 -4.62 16.81 0.10
N ALA A 62 -4.09 17.54 -0.88
CA ALA A 62 -4.80 17.86 -2.10
C ALA A 62 -5.25 16.60 -2.88
N LEU A 63 -4.49 15.51 -2.81
CA LEU A 63 -4.80 14.23 -3.46
C LEU A 63 -5.23 13.14 -2.46
N ALA A 64 -5.75 13.49 -1.29
CA ALA A 64 -6.06 12.51 -0.25
C ALA A 64 -7.17 11.53 -0.65
N GLU A 65 -8.20 12.00 -1.37
CA GLU A 65 -9.30 11.15 -1.82
C GLU A 65 -8.84 10.17 -2.91
N GLU A 66 -8.10 10.65 -3.90
CA GLU A 66 -7.54 9.85 -4.99
C GLU A 66 -6.54 8.82 -4.47
N THR A 67 -5.64 9.25 -3.57
CA THR A 67 -4.64 8.37 -2.95
C THR A 67 -5.30 7.27 -2.14
N SER A 68 -6.23 7.62 -1.24
CA SER A 68 -6.89 6.63 -0.38
C SER A 68 -7.88 5.74 -1.16
N GLY A 69 -8.54 6.27 -2.18
CA GLY A 69 -9.42 5.53 -3.09
C GLY A 69 -8.66 4.48 -3.89
N ALA A 70 -7.57 4.86 -4.54
CA ALA A 70 -6.70 3.92 -5.25
C ALA A 70 -6.13 2.85 -4.31
N ALA A 71 -5.69 3.25 -3.11
CA ALA A 71 -5.13 2.32 -2.13
C ALA A 71 -6.18 1.29 -1.67
N LYS A 72 -7.44 1.68 -1.48
CA LYS A 72 -8.53 0.77 -1.12
C LYS A 72 -8.79 -0.25 -2.22
N MET A 73 -8.78 0.19 -3.48
CA MET A 73 -8.90 -0.71 -4.63
C MET A 73 -7.72 -1.68 -4.72
N ALA A 74 -6.49 -1.20 -4.48
CA ALA A 74 -5.31 -2.05 -4.43
C ALA A 74 -5.40 -3.10 -3.32
N LEU A 75 -5.74 -2.70 -2.09
CA LEU A 75 -5.84 -3.62 -0.97
C LEU A 75 -6.92 -4.69 -1.19
N ALA A 76 -8.09 -4.30 -1.71
CA ALA A 76 -9.17 -5.23 -2.04
C ALA A 76 -8.76 -6.23 -3.14
N ALA A 77 -8.07 -5.77 -4.19
CA ALA A 77 -7.57 -6.63 -5.25
C ALA A 77 -6.49 -7.60 -4.75
N LEU A 78 -5.61 -7.16 -3.85
CA LEU A 78 -4.61 -8.02 -3.21
C LEU A 78 -5.27 -9.09 -2.34
N ASP A 79 -6.26 -8.70 -1.52
CA ASP A 79 -7.02 -9.64 -0.69
C ASP A 79 -7.76 -10.69 -1.55
N GLN A 80 -8.30 -10.29 -2.70
CA GLN A 80 -8.88 -11.22 -3.67
C GLN A 80 -7.83 -12.14 -4.26
N TYR A 81 -6.71 -11.61 -4.77
CA TYR A 81 -5.64 -12.40 -5.36
C TYR A 81 -5.12 -13.49 -4.40
N GLU A 82 -4.88 -13.15 -3.14
CA GLU A 82 -4.41 -14.13 -2.16
C GLU A 82 -5.44 -15.19 -1.78
N THR A 83 -6.73 -14.88 -1.95
CA THR A 83 -7.82 -15.82 -1.67
C THR A 83 -8.11 -16.73 -2.86
N THR A 84 -8.02 -16.21 -4.09
CA THR A 84 -8.49 -16.89 -5.30
C THR A 84 -7.38 -17.37 -6.24
N ASP A 85 -6.17 -16.81 -6.12
CA ASP A 85 -5.04 -16.95 -7.05
C ASP A 85 -5.43 -16.58 -8.51
N GLU A 86 -6.45 -15.73 -8.68
CA GLU A 86 -6.90 -15.25 -9.99
C GLU A 86 -5.92 -14.20 -10.53
N TYR A 87 -5.36 -14.45 -11.72
CA TYR A 87 -4.41 -13.54 -12.36
C TYR A 87 -4.97 -12.13 -12.62
N ASP A 88 -6.27 -12.03 -12.93
CA ASP A 88 -6.93 -10.73 -13.13
C ASP A 88 -6.90 -9.86 -11.86
N ALA A 89 -7.05 -10.48 -10.67
CA ALA A 89 -6.94 -9.76 -9.39
C ALA A 89 -5.52 -9.27 -9.11
N LEU A 90 -4.49 -10.02 -9.55
CA LEU A 90 -3.10 -9.56 -9.49
C LEU A 90 -2.88 -8.36 -10.42
N ILE A 91 -3.44 -8.38 -11.64
CA ILE A 91 -3.34 -7.24 -12.56
C ILE A 91 -4.05 -5.99 -12.00
N ASP A 92 -5.22 -6.16 -11.40
CA ASP A 92 -5.93 -5.08 -10.72
C ASP A 92 -5.08 -4.52 -9.56
N TYR A 93 -4.49 -5.40 -8.74
CA TYR A 93 -3.60 -4.98 -7.66
C TYR A 93 -2.43 -4.15 -8.18
N LEU A 94 -1.72 -4.64 -9.20
CA LEU A 94 -0.57 -3.93 -9.77
C LEU A 94 -0.96 -2.55 -10.32
N THR A 95 -2.12 -2.47 -10.97
CA THR A 95 -2.68 -1.22 -11.53
C THR A 95 -2.96 -0.22 -10.41
N TRP A 96 -3.70 -0.63 -9.38
CA TRP A 96 -4.09 0.28 -8.30
C TRP A 96 -2.93 0.64 -7.38
N ARG A 97 -1.99 -0.29 -7.13
CA ARG A 97 -0.74 0.00 -6.40
C ARG A 97 0.08 1.06 -7.13
N SER A 98 0.23 0.94 -8.45
CA SER A 98 0.91 1.95 -9.28
C SER A 98 0.23 3.31 -9.18
N ALA A 99 -1.11 3.36 -9.33
CA ALA A 99 -1.87 4.60 -9.18
C ALA A 99 -1.68 5.25 -7.79
N THR A 100 -1.70 4.46 -6.70
CA THR A 100 -1.43 4.98 -5.34
C THR A 100 -0.03 5.58 -5.21
N ALA A 101 1.00 4.92 -5.75
CA ALA A 101 2.37 5.43 -5.73
C ALA A 101 2.49 6.74 -6.53
N ILE A 102 1.86 6.81 -7.70
CA ILE A 102 1.84 8.01 -8.56
C ILE A 102 1.18 9.19 -7.83
N PHE A 103 0.02 8.99 -7.20
CA PHE A 103 -0.65 10.07 -6.45
C PHE A 103 0.18 10.55 -5.25
N ALA A 104 0.84 9.62 -4.54
CA ALA A 104 1.74 9.96 -3.45
C ALA A 104 2.94 10.77 -3.93
N ALA A 105 3.57 10.39 -5.05
CA ALA A 105 4.67 11.11 -5.64
C ALA A 105 4.25 12.51 -6.13
N GLN A 106 3.11 12.63 -6.83
CA GLN A 106 2.56 13.91 -7.26
C GLN A 106 2.24 14.84 -6.09
N GLN A 107 1.63 14.31 -5.03
CA GLN A 107 1.33 15.07 -3.81
C GLN A 107 2.61 15.66 -3.19
N LEU A 108 3.72 14.93 -3.25
CA LEU A 108 4.98 15.32 -2.64
C LEU A 108 5.95 16.04 -3.60
N GLY A 109 5.64 16.10 -4.90
CA GLY A 109 6.58 16.59 -5.91
C GLY A 109 7.80 15.68 -6.07
N TYR A 110 7.63 14.35 -6.03
CA TYR A 110 8.69 13.37 -6.31
C TYR A 110 8.53 12.80 -7.73
N ASP A 111 9.59 12.17 -8.24
CA ASP A 111 9.52 11.42 -9.49
C ASP A 111 8.54 10.23 -9.35
N THR A 112 7.53 10.21 -10.23
CA THR A 112 6.45 9.22 -10.16
C THR A 112 6.93 7.82 -10.49
N GLU A 113 7.85 7.69 -11.45
CA GLU A 113 8.37 6.39 -11.85
C GLU A 113 9.32 5.81 -10.80
N GLU A 114 10.11 6.66 -10.13
CA GLU A 114 10.98 6.27 -9.03
C GLU A 114 10.17 5.70 -7.87
N MET A 115 9.10 6.38 -7.45
CA MET A 115 8.25 5.91 -6.36
C MET A 115 7.51 4.62 -6.74
N GLU A 116 6.97 4.54 -7.96
CA GLU A 116 6.34 3.32 -8.46
C GLU A 116 7.32 2.13 -8.46
N ARG A 117 8.54 2.33 -8.99
CA ARG A 117 9.58 1.30 -9.02
C ARG A 117 9.98 0.88 -7.60
N ALA A 118 10.15 1.82 -6.69
CA ALA A 118 10.50 1.54 -5.30
C ALA A 118 9.46 0.64 -4.61
N TRP A 119 8.16 0.87 -4.86
CA TRP A 119 7.11 0.02 -4.32
C TRP A 119 7.04 -1.33 -5.02
N ALA A 120 7.29 -1.38 -6.33
CA ALA A 120 7.22 -2.61 -7.11
C ALA A 120 8.26 -3.67 -6.72
N VAL A 121 9.46 -3.25 -6.32
CA VAL A 121 10.57 -4.16 -5.97
C VAL A 121 10.62 -4.58 -4.50
N THR A 122 9.77 -3.96 -3.67
CA THR A 122 9.65 -4.26 -2.24
C THR A 122 8.91 -5.60 -2.00
N PRO A 123 9.21 -6.38 -0.94
CA PRO A 123 8.46 -7.60 -0.64
C PRO A 123 6.95 -7.38 -0.47
N MET A 124 6.12 -8.37 -0.82
CA MET A 124 4.64 -8.20 -0.80
C MET A 124 4.09 -7.80 0.58
N THR A 125 4.69 -8.28 1.68
CA THR A 125 4.32 -7.89 3.05
C THR A 125 4.47 -6.38 3.28
N HIS A 126 5.59 -5.82 2.85
CA HIS A 126 5.86 -4.40 2.93
C HIS A 126 4.97 -3.59 1.97
N GLN A 127 4.74 -4.07 0.74
CA GLN A 127 3.81 -3.42 -0.19
C GLN A 127 2.41 -3.31 0.43
N ARG A 128 1.93 -4.41 1.05
CA ARG A 128 0.64 -4.41 1.75
C ARG A 128 0.62 -3.44 2.93
N ALA A 129 1.68 -3.36 3.73
CA ALA A 129 1.76 -2.42 4.83
C ALA A 129 1.68 -0.96 4.35
N VAL A 130 2.44 -0.59 3.31
CA VAL A 130 2.35 0.74 2.69
C VAL A 130 0.94 1.00 2.20
N ILE A 131 0.39 0.12 1.36
CA ILE A 131 -0.95 0.30 0.78
C ILE A 131 -2.02 0.41 1.88
N ALA A 132 -1.94 -0.40 2.93
CA ALA A 132 -2.83 -0.29 4.09
C ALA A 132 -2.74 1.09 4.75
N ALA A 133 -1.54 1.63 4.99
CA ALA A 133 -1.39 3.00 5.50
C ALA A 133 -2.00 4.04 4.54
N MET A 134 -1.80 3.87 3.23
CA MET A 134 -2.32 4.77 2.21
C MET A 134 -3.86 4.78 2.14
N THR A 135 -4.54 3.68 2.46
CA THR A 135 -6.01 3.65 2.56
C THR A 135 -6.57 4.62 3.60
N GLN A 136 -5.73 5.04 4.55
CA GLN A 136 -6.10 5.92 5.66
C GLN A 136 -5.72 7.38 5.42
N VAL A 137 -5.06 7.75 4.31
CA VAL A 137 -4.77 9.15 3.99
C VAL A 137 -6.07 9.98 4.03
N GLY A 138 -6.05 11.10 4.74
CA GLY A 138 -7.23 11.93 5.01
C GLY A 138 -8.01 11.57 6.29
N VAL A 139 -7.75 10.43 6.93
CA VAL A 139 -8.39 10.05 8.20
C VAL A 139 -7.84 10.91 9.35
N PRO A 140 -8.67 11.46 10.27
CA PRO A 140 -8.20 12.36 11.34
C PRO A 140 -7.19 11.74 12.31
N TYR A 141 -6.28 12.56 12.83
CA TYR A 141 -5.48 12.19 13.99
C TYR A 141 -6.38 11.98 15.21
N ARG A 142 -6.16 10.88 15.94
CA ARG A 142 -6.77 10.64 17.27
C ARG A 142 -5.74 9.99 18.19
N SER A 143 -5.46 10.66 19.30
CA SER A 143 -4.53 10.15 20.32
C SER A 143 -4.98 8.76 20.80
N HIS A 144 -4.02 7.85 20.94
CA HIS A 144 -4.25 6.49 21.45
C HIS A 144 -5.20 5.65 20.58
N SER A 145 -5.30 5.95 19.29
CA SER A 145 -6.24 5.30 18.37
C SER A 145 -5.51 4.54 17.25
N SER A 146 -6.09 3.42 16.85
CA SER A 146 -5.67 2.61 15.71
C SER A 146 -6.89 2.13 14.92
N VAL A 147 -7.93 2.96 14.84
CA VAL A 147 -9.25 2.56 14.34
C VAL A 147 -9.40 3.01 12.90
N GLU A 148 -9.42 2.04 11.99
CA GLU A 148 -9.65 2.21 10.56
C GLU A 148 -10.82 3.15 10.27
N GLY A 149 -10.59 4.15 9.40
CA GLY A 149 -11.56 5.15 9.00
C GLY A 149 -11.99 6.15 10.08
N VAL A 150 -11.62 5.95 11.35
CA VAL A 150 -12.07 6.78 12.48
C VAL A 150 -10.95 7.69 13.00
N GLY A 151 -9.76 7.13 13.17
CA GLY A 151 -8.60 7.92 13.58
C GLY A 151 -7.39 7.13 14.04
N PHE A 152 -6.23 7.80 13.95
CA PHE A 152 -4.94 7.20 14.27
C PHE A 152 -4.03 8.16 15.03
N ASP A 153 -3.27 7.65 15.98
CA ASP A 153 -1.99 8.27 16.35
C ASP A 153 -0.84 7.66 15.53
N CYS A 154 0.40 8.12 15.74
CA CYS A 154 1.53 7.73 14.89
C CYS A 154 1.79 6.22 14.93
N SER A 155 1.95 5.63 16.12
CA SER A 155 2.09 4.19 16.30
C SER A 155 0.79 3.43 16.02
N GLY A 156 -0.37 4.08 16.16
CA GLY A 156 -1.68 3.67 15.68
C GLY A 156 -1.68 3.23 14.23
N LEU A 157 -1.27 4.17 13.38
CA LEU A 157 -1.25 3.97 11.94
C LEU A 157 -0.29 2.84 11.57
N THR A 158 0.91 2.81 12.14
CA THR A 158 1.90 1.77 11.82
C THR A 158 1.47 0.39 12.30
N SER A 159 0.92 0.26 13.52
CA SER A 159 0.35 -1.00 14.01
C SER A 159 -0.78 -1.51 13.13
N TYR A 160 -1.68 -0.64 12.67
CA TYR A 160 -2.76 -1.04 11.76
C TYR A 160 -2.20 -1.49 10.40
N ALA A 161 -1.32 -0.69 9.80
CA ALA A 161 -0.76 -0.95 8.49
C ALA A 161 -0.01 -2.29 8.43
N TRP A 162 0.88 -2.53 9.39
CA TRP A 162 1.61 -3.78 9.49
C TRP A 162 0.75 -4.95 9.96
N GLY A 163 -0.26 -4.70 10.80
CA GLY A 163 -1.26 -5.71 11.17
C GLY A 163 -2.05 -6.21 9.96
N ARG A 164 -2.37 -5.33 9.00
CA ARG A 164 -2.97 -5.74 7.71
C ARG A 164 -2.01 -6.64 6.91
N ALA A 165 -0.70 -6.44 7.03
CA ALA A 165 0.34 -7.27 6.42
C ALA A 165 0.73 -8.52 7.26
N GLY A 166 0.01 -8.81 8.35
CA GLY A 166 0.25 -9.98 9.19
C GLY A 166 1.36 -9.82 10.22
N GLN A 167 1.91 -8.61 10.42
CA GLN A 167 2.93 -8.31 11.41
C GLN A 167 2.36 -7.45 12.54
N GLU A 168 2.32 -8.01 13.75
CA GLU A 168 1.84 -7.26 14.92
C GLU A 168 2.92 -6.31 15.45
N LEU A 169 2.60 -5.02 15.54
CA LEU A 169 3.48 -4.03 16.16
C LEU A 169 2.93 -3.52 17.48
N TYR A 170 3.82 -3.32 18.44
CA TYR A 170 3.51 -2.71 19.73
C TYR A 170 2.86 -1.33 19.58
N ARG A 171 1.99 -0.94 20.52
CA ARG A 171 1.28 0.36 20.50
C ARG A 171 2.17 1.58 20.75
N GLN A 172 3.43 1.39 21.14
CA GLN A 172 4.35 2.49 21.46
C GLN A 172 5.43 2.63 20.39
N SER A 173 5.55 3.83 19.81
CA SER A 173 6.51 4.14 18.72
C SER A 173 7.96 3.78 19.05
N GLY A 174 8.42 4.11 20.25
CA GLY A 174 9.78 3.79 20.71
C GLY A 174 10.03 2.31 21.01
N THR A 175 8.98 1.49 21.12
CA THR A 175 9.11 0.03 21.17
C THR A 175 9.15 -0.53 19.76
N GLN A 176 8.28 -0.06 18.86
CA GLN A 176 8.27 -0.52 17.46
C GLN A 176 9.64 -0.44 16.79
N ILE A 177 10.32 0.72 16.87
CA ILE A 177 11.65 0.87 16.25
C ILE A 177 12.76 0.09 16.96
N ARG A 178 12.58 -0.26 18.24
CA ARG A 178 13.59 -0.96 19.03
C ARG A 178 13.58 -2.46 18.76
N GLU A 179 12.40 -3.00 18.48
CA GLU A 179 12.19 -4.40 18.09
C GLU A 179 12.42 -4.62 16.59
N ALA A 180 12.35 -3.57 15.77
CA ALA A 180 12.68 -3.63 14.35
C ALA A 180 14.18 -3.86 14.12
N ALA A 181 14.53 -4.65 13.11
CA ALA A 181 15.91 -4.79 12.66
C ALA A 181 16.45 -3.44 12.15
N PRO A 182 17.56 -2.92 12.68
CA PRO A 182 18.09 -1.62 12.25
C PRO A 182 18.50 -1.62 10.79
N LEU A 183 18.17 -0.54 10.08
CA LEU A 183 18.53 -0.34 8.68
C LEU A 183 19.29 0.96 8.47
N ASP A 184 20.20 0.94 7.50
CA ASP A 184 20.70 2.16 6.90
C ASP A 184 19.65 2.72 5.94
N ARG A 185 19.57 4.05 5.87
CA ARG A 185 18.67 4.75 4.95
C ARG A 185 18.79 4.26 3.50
N SER A 186 20.01 3.96 3.03
CA SER A 186 20.27 3.48 1.67
C SER A 186 19.77 2.07 1.40
N THR A 187 19.50 1.29 2.46
CA THR A 187 18.97 -0.08 2.36
C THR A 187 17.48 -0.14 2.67
N ALA A 188 16.93 0.93 3.26
CA ALA A 188 15.51 1.03 3.57
C ALA A 188 14.65 1.04 2.31
N ARG A 189 13.47 0.46 2.43
CA ARG A 189 12.52 0.21 1.36
C ARG A 189 11.15 0.73 1.77
N ALA A 190 10.26 0.85 0.78
CA ALA A 190 8.87 1.19 1.05
C ALA A 190 8.29 0.19 2.07
N GLY A 191 7.70 0.67 3.16
CA GLY A 191 7.13 -0.15 4.24
C GLY A 191 7.92 -0.09 5.54
N ASP A 192 9.23 0.16 5.48
CA ASP A 192 10.08 0.22 6.67
C ASP A 192 9.66 1.34 7.61
N LEU A 193 9.94 1.15 8.91
CA LEU A 193 9.67 2.17 9.90
C LEU A 193 10.71 3.27 9.85
N VAL A 194 10.26 4.52 9.99
CA VAL A 194 11.12 5.67 10.25
C VAL A 194 10.73 6.26 11.59
N HIS A 195 11.70 6.59 12.43
CA HIS A 195 11.42 7.07 13.78
C HIS A 195 12.38 8.15 14.24
N TYR A 196 11.85 9.12 14.99
CA TYR A 196 12.60 9.96 15.91
C TYR A 196 11.88 9.97 17.27
N PRO A 197 12.54 10.33 18.39
CA PRO A 197 11.90 10.27 19.71
C PRO A 197 10.51 10.93 19.75
N GLY A 198 9.49 10.10 20.01
CA GLY A 198 8.08 10.51 20.11
C GLY A 198 7.26 10.36 18.83
N HIS A 199 7.83 9.94 17.70
CA HIS A 199 7.09 9.79 16.44
C HIS A 199 7.62 8.65 15.57
N VAL A 200 6.69 7.90 14.97
CA VAL A 200 6.99 6.82 14.03
C VAL A 200 6.14 6.99 12.76
N MET A 201 6.73 6.64 11.63
CA MET A 201 6.21 6.85 10.28
C MET A 201 6.52 5.60 9.45
N ILE A 202 5.90 5.48 8.27
CA ILE A 202 6.25 4.44 7.29
C ILE A 202 6.98 5.10 6.12
N TYR A 203 8.13 4.56 5.74
CA TYR A 203 8.91 5.02 4.60
C TYR A 203 8.22 4.66 3.28
N LEU A 204 8.24 5.58 2.31
CA LEU A 204 7.67 5.36 0.97
C LEU A 204 8.72 4.91 -0.05
N GLY A 205 9.96 4.63 0.38
CA GLY A 205 10.99 4.00 -0.45
C GLY A 205 11.83 4.95 -1.31
N VAL A 206 11.50 6.24 -1.35
CA VAL A 206 12.24 7.26 -2.12
C VAL A 206 12.56 8.48 -1.27
N GLY A 207 13.78 9.01 -1.44
CA GLY A 207 14.29 10.19 -0.72
C GLY A 207 13.95 10.20 0.77
N ASP A 208 13.16 11.18 1.19
CA ASP A 208 12.70 11.38 2.56
C ASP A 208 11.16 11.26 2.68
N ALA A 209 10.50 10.62 1.68
CA ALA A 209 9.05 10.50 1.60
C ALA A 209 8.49 9.49 2.63
N ILE A 210 7.47 9.89 3.37
CA ILE A 210 6.82 9.11 4.42
C ILE A 210 5.30 9.22 4.39
N VAL A 211 4.61 8.28 5.02
CA VAL A 211 3.19 8.42 5.43
C VAL A 211 3.09 8.34 6.95
N HIS A 212 2.29 9.24 7.55
CA HIS A 212 2.18 9.32 9.02
C HIS A 212 0.87 9.94 9.51
N SER A 213 0.64 9.82 10.83
CA SER A 213 -0.37 10.58 11.57
C SER A 213 0.34 11.40 12.67
N VAL A 214 0.50 12.71 12.45
CA VAL A 214 1.49 13.50 13.20
C VAL A 214 1.00 14.08 14.53
N HIS A 215 -0.15 14.75 14.56
CA HIS A 215 -0.69 15.37 15.77
C HIS A 215 -2.16 15.83 15.57
N SER A 216 -2.80 16.24 16.67
CA SER A 216 -4.17 16.76 16.67
C SER A 216 -4.37 17.92 15.69
N GLY A 217 -5.53 17.97 15.03
CA GLY A 217 -5.83 18.97 13.99
C GLY A 217 -5.26 18.62 12.61
N ARG A 218 -4.61 17.47 12.48
CA ARG A 218 -4.15 16.91 11.20
C ARG A 218 -4.89 15.61 10.89
N THR A 219 -4.71 15.15 9.68
CA THR A 219 -5.12 13.82 9.23
C THR A 219 -3.88 13.00 8.92
N VAL A 220 -4.05 11.70 8.68
CA VAL A 220 -3.05 10.90 8.01
C VAL A 220 -2.73 11.56 6.67
N GLU A 221 -1.46 11.63 6.35
CA GLU A 221 -0.94 12.35 5.19
C GLU A 221 0.38 11.73 4.74
N VAL A 222 0.70 11.93 3.47
CA VAL A 222 2.07 11.78 3.00
C VAL A 222 2.83 13.09 3.25
N ASP A 223 4.10 12.99 3.61
CA ASP A 223 4.96 14.14 3.85
C ASP A 223 6.42 13.82 3.47
N THR A 224 7.29 14.82 3.49
CA THR A 224 8.74 14.65 3.41
C THR A 224 9.39 14.97 4.75
N ILE A 225 10.28 14.12 5.23
CA ILE A 225 11.04 14.37 6.46
C ILE A 225 11.79 15.69 6.30
N SER A 226 11.50 16.65 7.19
CA SER A 226 12.13 17.97 7.16
C SER A 226 13.66 17.87 7.22
N GLU A 227 14.36 18.81 6.58
CA GLU A 227 15.83 18.88 6.58
C GLU A 227 16.43 18.81 8.00
N ARG A 228 15.80 19.51 8.96
CA ARG A 228 16.19 19.51 10.37
C ARG A 228 16.18 18.11 10.99
N ARG A 229 15.29 17.23 10.53
CA ARG A 229 15.08 15.89 11.08
C ARG A 229 15.81 14.80 10.31
N ARG A 230 16.16 15.01 9.04
CA ARG A 230 16.65 13.95 8.14
C ARG A 230 17.87 13.19 8.67
N ASN A 231 18.72 13.86 9.46
CA ASN A 231 19.93 13.27 10.05
C ASN A 231 19.73 12.76 11.49
N THR A 232 18.48 12.76 11.99
CA THR A 232 18.14 12.37 13.37
C THR A 232 17.11 11.23 13.42
N VAL A 233 16.76 10.68 12.26
CA VAL A 233 15.82 9.56 12.15
C VAL A 233 16.58 8.25 12.04
N ASN A 234 15.98 7.20 12.60
CA ASN A 234 16.42 5.83 12.43
C ASN A 234 15.44 5.09 11.53
N PHE A 235 15.96 4.11 10.77
CA PHE A 235 15.17 3.21 9.94
C PHE A 235 15.19 1.81 10.56
N GLY A 236 14.10 1.05 10.38
CA GLY A 236 14.07 -0.35 10.79
C GLY A 236 13.03 -1.18 10.05
N ASP A 237 13.40 -2.43 9.76
CA ASP A 237 12.54 -3.46 9.20
C ASP A 237 11.78 -4.15 10.34
N PRO A 238 10.44 -4.06 10.37
CA PRO A 238 9.65 -4.63 11.45
C PRO A 238 9.30 -6.12 11.25
N THR A 239 9.83 -6.78 10.22
CA THR A 239 9.55 -8.19 9.90
C THR A 239 10.54 -9.20 10.49
N SER A 240 11.54 -8.73 11.23
CA SER A 240 12.60 -9.52 11.85
C SER A 240 12.15 -10.31 13.08
#